data_AF-A0A168KQX4-F1
#
_entry.id   AF-A0A168KQX4-F1
#
_cell.length_a   1.000
_cell.length_b   1.000
_cell.length_c   1.000
_cell.angle_alpha   90.00
_cell.angle_beta   90.00
_cell.angle_gamma   90.00
#
_symmetry.space_group_name_H-M   'P 1'
#
loop_
_entity.id
_entity.type
_entity.pdbx_description
1 polymer ?
#
loop_
_entity_poly.entity_id
_entity_poly.type
_entity_poly.pdbx_seq_one_letter_code
_entity_poly.pdbx_strand_id
1 'polypeptide(L)'
;MVDIVGANENQTRPQGRWTNTMMNSPYLTNPLREMVRSMSGFPTNGRSFYFSHAALDPPTSLCKTLFPAIDEWHDRLAAKEHRLDNNNYIQPIVAVNAFVQVIMMIGETYTRLGVMMELRPCHPIWQHSFFSDSAYFSFKR
;
A
#
# COMPACT_ATOMS: atom_id res chain seq x y z
N MET A 1 -23.05 -18.11 13.05
CA MET A 1 -23.12 -17.15 11.94
C MET A 1 -22.36 -15.92 12.41
N VAL A 2 -21.29 -15.54 11.71
CA VAL A 2 -20.34 -14.52 12.19
C VAL A 2 -20.97 -13.14 12.00
N ASP A 3 -21.43 -12.55 13.10
CA ASP A 3 -21.67 -11.10 13.19
C ASP A 3 -20.32 -10.40 13.12
N ILE A 4 -19.90 -10.06 11.90
CA ILE A 4 -18.81 -9.11 11.69
C ILE A 4 -19.39 -7.75 12.06
N VAL A 5 -19.09 -7.33 13.29
CA VAL A 5 -19.36 -6.00 13.85
C VAL A 5 -19.14 -4.92 12.78
N GLY A 6 -20.23 -4.37 12.25
CA GLY A 6 -20.22 -3.16 11.42
C GLY A 6 -20.67 -3.29 9.96
N ALA A 7 -20.88 -4.50 9.42
CA ALA A 7 -21.40 -4.66 8.06
C ALA A 7 -22.94 -4.76 8.03
N ASN A 8 -23.60 -3.87 7.30
CA ASN A 8 -25.05 -3.89 7.14
C ASN A 8 -25.49 -5.09 6.29
N GLU A 9 -26.56 -5.78 6.67
CA GLU A 9 -27.16 -6.91 5.92
C GLU A 9 -27.47 -6.54 4.45
N ASN A 10 -27.75 -5.26 4.18
CA ASN A 10 -27.99 -4.70 2.84
C ASN A 10 -26.73 -4.68 1.96
N GLN A 11 -25.53 -4.71 2.57
CA GLN A 11 -24.25 -4.83 1.89
C GLN A 11 -23.88 -6.30 1.63
N THR A 12 -24.51 -7.24 2.35
CA THR A 12 -24.30 -8.69 2.19
C THR A 12 -25.36 -9.37 1.33
N ARG A 13 -26.56 -8.78 1.17
CA ARG A 13 -27.65 -9.32 0.36
C ARG A 13 -27.85 -8.56 -0.96
N PRO A 14 -27.34 -9.12 -2.07
CA PRO A 14 -28.01 -9.04 -3.36
C PRO A 14 -28.39 -10.44 -3.82
N GLN A 15 -29.26 -11.13 -3.07
CA GLN A 15 -29.83 -12.41 -3.50
C GLN A 15 -31.26 -12.20 -3.96
N GLY A 16 -31.47 -12.12 -5.29
CA GLY A 16 -32.81 -12.32 -5.84
C GLY A 16 -33.08 -11.81 -7.25
N ARG A 17 -32.30 -10.85 -7.78
CA ARG A 17 -32.42 -10.40 -9.18
C ARG A 17 -31.06 -10.00 -9.75
N TRP A 18 -30.34 -11.00 -10.24
CA TRP A 18 -29.04 -10.85 -10.86
C TRP A 18 -29.19 -10.27 -12.27
N THR A 19 -28.86 -8.99 -12.47
CA THR A 19 -28.59 -8.44 -13.79
C THR A 19 -27.07 -8.43 -14.02
N ASN A 20 -26.62 -8.93 -15.17
CA ASN A 20 -25.19 -9.09 -15.50
C ASN A 20 -24.38 -7.79 -15.37
N THR A 21 -25.03 -6.63 -15.51
CA THR A 21 -24.37 -5.32 -15.42
C THR A 21 -23.86 -4.98 -14.02
N MET A 22 -24.51 -5.45 -12.95
CA MET A 22 -24.15 -5.12 -11.56
C MET A 22 -23.12 -6.09 -10.96
N MET A 23 -23.01 -7.32 -11.50
CA MET A 23 -21.99 -8.30 -11.09
C MET A 23 -20.61 -8.04 -11.71
N ASN A 24 -20.56 -7.61 -12.97
CA ASN A 24 -19.31 -7.65 -13.74
C ASN A 24 -18.32 -6.50 -13.42
N SER A 25 -18.76 -5.42 -12.79
CA SER A 25 -17.89 -4.26 -12.52
C SER A 25 -17.26 -4.25 -11.12
N PRO A 26 -18.01 -4.48 -10.01
CA PRO A 26 -17.45 -4.40 -8.66
C PRO A 26 -16.92 -5.74 -8.10
N TYR A 27 -17.26 -6.90 -8.69
CA TYR A 27 -16.78 -8.20 -8.18
C TYR A 27 -15.55 -8.74 -8.91
N LEU A 28 -15.30 -8.29 -10.14
CA LEU A 28 -14.23 -8.86 -10.98
C LEU A 28 -12.90 -8.12 -10.90
N THR A 29 -12.87 -6.87 -10.45
CA THR A 29 -11.64 -6.05 -10.52
C THR A 29 -11.20 -5.45 -9.19
N ASN A 30 -12.10 -5.02 -8.30
CA ASN A 30 -11.71 -4.41 -7.03
C ASN A 30 -12.76 -4.66 -5.94
N PRO A 31 -12.38 -5.14 -4.74
CA PRO A 31 -13.33 -5.23 -3.63
C PRO A 31 -13.95 -3.85 -3.35
N LEU A 32 -15.26 -3.82 -3.05
CA LEU A 32 -15.98 -2.57 -2.79
C LEU A 32 -15.24 -1.78 -1.71
N ARG A 33 -14.84 -0.55 -2.02
CA ARG A 33 -14.06 0.32 -1.12
C ARG A 33 -14.67 0.43 0.28
N GLU A 34 -16.00 0.48 0.36
CA GLU A 34 -16.74 0.49 1.63
C GLU A 34 -16.55 -0.80 2.43
N MET A 35 -16.54 -1.96 1.76
CA MET A 35 -16.30 -3.26 2.37
C MET A 35 -14.87 -3.34 2.92
N VAL A 36 -13.86 -2.97 2.12
CA VAL A 36 -12.45 -2.94 2.56
C VAL A 36 -12.29 -2.06 3.79
N ARG A 37 -12.98 -0.91 3.84
CA ARG A 37 -12.95 0.01 4.97
C ARG A 37 -13.62 -0.53 6.22
N SER A 38 -14.82 -1.09 6.08
CA SER A 38 -15.52 -1.75 7.19
C SER A 38 -14.68 -2.87 7.78
N MET A 39 -14.04 -3.69 6.95
CA MET A 39 -13.18 -4.79 7.41
C MET A 39 -11.88 -4.30 8.07
N SER A 40 -11.41 -3.10 7.73
CA SER A 40 -10.21 -2.48 8.31
C SER A 40 -10.52 -1.55 9.48
N GLY A 41 -11.74 -1.57 10.02
CA GLY A 41 -12.16 -0.79 11.20
C GLY A 41 -12.43 0.69 10.94
N PHE A 42 -12.52 1.10 9.66
CA PHE A 42 -12.85 2.47 9.29
C PHE A 42 -14.36 2.66 9.06
N PRO A 43 -14.91 3.86 9.31
CA PRO A 43 -16.26 4.19 8.86
C PRO A 43 -16.38 4.01 7.34
N THR A 44 -17.50 3.42 6.91
CA THR A 44 -17.82 3.16 5.51
C THR A 44 -17.81 4.45 4.68
N ASN A 45 -18.34 5.53 5.27
CA ASN A 45 -18.42 6.86 4.68
C ASN A 45 -17.42 7.83 5.33
N GLY A 46 -16.57 8.49 4.53
CA GLY A 46 -15.67 9.56 5.01
C GLY A 46 -14.21 9.44 4.55
N ARG A 47 -13.33 10.33 5.00
CA ARG A 47 -11.86 10.24 4.81
C ARG A 47 -11.19 10.04 6.18
N SER A 48 -11.47 8.90 6.82
CA SER A 48 -10.85 8.50 8.08
C SER A 48 -9.51 7.81 7.84
N PHE A 49 -8.50 8.18 8.63
CA PHE A 49 -7.17 7.56 8.65
C PHE A 49 -6.77 7.33 10.11
N TYR A 50 -6.06 6.22 10.39
CA TYR A 50 -5.56 5.94 11.75
C TYR A 50 -4.48 6.94 12.16
N PHE A 51 -3.73 7.45 11.18
CA PHE A 51 -2.71 8.47 11.37
C PHE A 51 -3.04 9.67 10.49
N SER A 52 -2.79 10.88 11.00
CA SER A 52 -2.75 12.07 10.16
C SER A 52 -1.74 11.84 9.06
N HIS A 53 -2.14 11.98 7.80
CA HIS A 53 -1.18 11.97 6.69
C HIS A 53 -0.15 13.05 6.98
N ALA A 54 1.12 12.68 7.17
CA ALA A 54 2.17 13.68 7.21
C ALA A 54 2.09 14.42 5.87
N ALA A 55 1.95 15.74 5.91
CA ALA A 55 1.69 16.56 4.72
C ALA A 55 2.86 16.53 3.71
N LEU A 56 3.99 15.95 4.09
CA LEU A 56 5.19 15.83 3.29
C LEU A 56 5.32 14.41 2.75
N ASP A 57 5.43 14.31 1.43
CA ASP A 57 5.90 13.09 0.80
C ASP A 57 7.36 12.88 1.18
N PRO A 58 7.74 11.68 1.64
CA PRO A 58 9.12 11.40 2.00
C PRO A 58 10.03 11.62 0.78
N PRO A 59 11.23 12.20 0.95
CA PRO A 59 12.17 12.36 -0.14
C PRO A 59 12.45 11.01 -0.78
N THR A 60 12.38 10.92 -2.11
CA THR A 60 12.64 9.66 -2.83
C THR A 60 14.03 9.10 -2.51
N SER A 61 15.03 9.97 -2.33
CA SER A 61 16.39 9.59 -1.91
C SER A 61 16.40 8.85 -0.57
N LEU A 62 15.52 9.21 0.36
CA LEU A 62 15.40 8.57 1.66
C LEU A 62 14.64 7.24 1.54
N CYS A 63 13.60 7.16 0.71
CA CYS A 63 12.91 5.88 0.48
C CYS A 63 13.85 4.83 -0.17
N LYS A 64 14.78 5.27 -1.03
CA LYS A 64 15.78 4.42 -1.68
C LYS A 64 16.78 3.80 -0.69
N THR A 65 17.12 4.48 0.41
CA THR A 65 18.07 3.93 1.40
C THR A 65 17.45 2.83 2.26
N LEU A 66 16.13 2.80 2.38
CA LEU A 66 15.43 1.78 3.16
C LEU A 66 15.44 0.40 2.48
N PHE A 67 15.30 0.37 1.15
CA PHE A 67 15.28 -0.86 0.36
C PHE A 67 16.18 -0.75 -0.89
N PRO A 68 17.52 -0.72 -0.73
CA PRO A 68 18.45 -0.46 -1.84
C PRO A 68 18.37 -1.51 -2.96
N ALA A 69 18.15 -2.77 -2.60
CA ALA A 69 17.97 -3.83 -3.60
C ALA A 69 16.71 -3.61 -4.45
N ILE A 70 15.63 -3.09 -3.87
CA ILE A 70 14.37 -2.83 -4.58
C ILE A 70 14.54 -1.68 -5.55
N ASP A 71 15.29 -0.64 -5.18
CA ASP A 71 15.63 0.46 -6.08
C ASP A 71 16.45 -0.04 -7.28
N GLU A 72 17.45 -0.88 -7.04
CA GLU A 72 18.23 -1.51 -8.11
C GLU A 72 17.35 -2.36 -9.03
N TRP A 73 16.41 -3.14 -8.47
CA TRP A 73 15.47 -3.93 -9.27
C TRP A 73 14.50 -3.05 -10.05
N HIS A 74 14.05 -1.93 -9.49
CA HIS A 74 13.20 -0.97 -10.17
C HIS A 74 13.91 -0.40 -11.42
N ASP A 75 15.17 0.04 -11.28
CA ASP A 75 15.96 0.55 -12.40
C ASP A 75 16.24 -0.52 -13.46
N ARG A 76 16.52 -1.76 -13.03
CA ARG A 76 16.71 -2.91 -13.94
C ARG A 76 15.45 -3.26 -14.73
N LEU A 77 14.27 -3.13 -14.11
CA LEU A 77 13.00 -3.40 -14.77
C LEU A 77 12.68 -2.30 -15.78
N ALA A 78 12.88 -1.03 -15.42
CA ALA A 78 12.74 0.10 -16.35
C ALA A 78 13.67 -0.03 -17.58
N ALA A 79 14.92 -0.46 -17.37
CA ALA A 79 15.86 -0.71 -18.47
C ALA A 79 15.49 -1.92 -19.35
N LYS A 80 14.82 -2.93 -18.79
CA LYS A 80 14.39 -4.14 -19.51
C LYS A 80 13.07 -3.95 -20.25
N GLU A 81 12.16 -3.12 -19.73
CA GLU A 81 10.92 -2.74 -20.42
C GLU A 81 11.21 -2.09 -21.77
N HIS A 82 12.26 -1.27 -21.84
CA HIS A 82 12.77 -0.70 -23.09
C HIS A 82 13.31 -1.75 -24.10
N ARG A 83 13.58 -2.99 -23.66
CA ARG A 83 14.12 -4.07 -24.53
C ARG A 83 13.06 -5.09 -24.94
N LEU A 84 11.86 -5.05 -24.36
CA LEU A 84 10.86 -6.12 -24.47
C LEU A 84 9.79 -5.89 -25.56
N ASP A 85 10.12 -5.18 -26.64
CA ASP A 85 9.24 -5.02 -27.83
C ASP A 85 9.04 -6.37 -28.58
N ASN A 86 9.82 -7.41 -28.25
CA ASN A 86 9.73 -8.73 -28.87
C ASN A 86 8.95 -9.75 -28.00
N ASN A 87 7.64 -9.52 -27.92
CA ASN A 87 6.53 -10.47 -27.92
C ASN A 87 6.62 -11.88 -27.26
N ASN A 88 7.43 -12.13 -26.22
CA ASN A 88 7.35 -13.37 -25.43
C ASN A 88 7.78 -13.12 -23.96
N TYR A 89 7.05 -13.68 -22.98
CA TYR A 89 7.28 -13.70 -21.51
C TYR A 89 6.69 -12.59 -20.61
N ILE A 90 5.40 -12.26 -20.75
CA ILE A 90 4.79 -11.10 -20.03
C ILE A 90 4.37 -11.41 -18.56
N GLN A 91 4.11 -12.65 -18.15
CA GLN A 91 3.58 -12.90 -16.79
C GLN A 91 4.59 -12.74 -15.62
N PRO A 92 5.83 -13.25 -15.67
CA PRO A 92 6.79 -13.07 -14.57
C PRO A 92 7.21 -11.61 -14.39
N ILE A 93 7.24 -10.82 -15.46
CA ILE A 93 7.62 -9.40 -15.43
C ILE A 93 6.54 -8.56 -14.74
N VAL A 94 5.25 -8.79 -15.04
CA VAL A 94 4.15 -8.05 -14.41
C VAL A 94 4.10 -8.30 -12.91
N ALA A 95 4.26 -9.54 -12.45
CA ALA A 95 4.28 -9.87 -11.02
C ALA A 95 5.49 -9.24 -10.30
N VAL A 96 6.67 -9.27 -10.92
CA VAL A 96 7.89 -8.67 -10.35
C VAL A 96 7.77 -7.14 -10.29
N ASN A 97 7.24 -6.50 -11.33
CA ASN A 97 6.96 -5.06 -11.34
C ASN A 97 5.98 -4.69 -10.22
N ALA A 98 4.86 -5.41 -10.10
CA ALA A 98 3.88 -5.17 -9.05
C ALA A 98 4.48 -5.37 -7.65
N PHE A 99 5.30 -6.40 -7.46
CA PHE A 99 5.99 -6.65 -6.19
C PHE A 99 6.93 -5.49 -5.83
N VAL A 100 7.77 -5.05 -6.76
CA VAL A 100 8.68 -3.91 -6.56
C VAL A 100 7.90 -2.64 -6.18
N GLN A 101 6.81 -2.34 -6.88
CA GLN A 101 5.95 -1.19 -6.58
C GLN A 101 5.34 -1.28 -5.17
N VAL A 102 4.85 -2.46 -4.76
CA VAL A 102 4.29 -2.66 -3.42
C VAL A 102 5.34 -2.43 -2.34
N ILE A 103 6.57 -2.93 -2.51
CA ILE A 103 7.64 -2.72 -1.53
C ILE A 103 8.04 -1.24 -1.46
N MET A 104 8.08 -0.52 -2.58
CA MET A 104 8.32 0.93 -2.59
C MET A 104 7.23 1.70 -1.83
N MET A 105 5.95 1.38 -2.07
CA MET A 105 4.83 1.97 -1.31
C MET A 105 4.91 1.65 0.19
N ILE A 106 5.34 0.44 0.55
CA ILE A 106 5.58 0.07 1.95
C ILE A 106 6.70 0.93 2.53
N GLY A 107 7.79 1.17 1.79
CA GLY A 107 8.90 2.00 2.23
C GLY A 107 8.52 3.46 2.47
N GLU A 108 7.70 4.03 1.59
CA GLU A 108 7.16 5.39 1.78
C GLU A 108 6.26 5.47 3.01
N THR A 109 5.37 4.49 3.17
CA THR A 109 4.47 4.42 4.32
C THR A 109 5.24 4.27 5.62
N TYR A 110 6.31 3.47 5.61
CA TYR A 110 7.15 3.20 6.76
C TYR A 110 7.99 4.43 7.16
N THR A 111 8.47 5.18 6.17
CA THR A 111 9.15 6.48 6.39
C THR A 111 8.19 7.52 6.98
N ARG A 112 6.95 7.57 6.48
CA ARG A 112 5.90 8.47 7.01
C ARG A 112 5.47 8.10 8.43
N LEU A 113 5.66 6.85 8.85
CA LEU A 113 5.24 6.33 10.15
C LEU A 113 6.11 6.80 11.33
N GLY A 114 7.00 7.77 11.14
CA GLY A 114 7.92 8.28 12.18
C GLY A 114 7.25 8.82 13.45
N VAL A 115 5.97 9.19 13.39
CA VAL A 115 5.13 9.50 14.56
C VAL A 115 5.07 8.30 15.52
N MET A 116 5.15 7.08 15.01
CA MET A 116 5.11 5.86 15.80
C MET A 116 6.35 5.70 16.70
N MET A 117 7.45 6.40 16.39
CA MET A 117 8.64 6.46 17.25
C MET A 117 8.36 7.24 18.54
N GLU A 118 7.45 8.20 18.53
CA GLU A 118 7.00 8.93 19.73
C GLU A 118 6.02 8.11 20.56
N LEU A 119 5.12 7.38 19.90
CA LEU A 119 4.14 6.52 20.56
C LEU A 119 4.76 5.24 21.15
N ARG A 120 5.84 4.72 20.54
CA ARG A 120 6.50 3.47 20.95
C ARG A 120 8.03 3.58 20.87
N PRO A 121 8.69 4.37 21.74
CA PRO A 121 10.14 4.64 21.64
C PRO A 121 11.04 3.39 21.73
N CYS A 122 10.58 2.33 22.39
CA CYS A 122 11.38 1.13 22.65
C CYS A 122 11.20 0.01 21.61
N HIS A 123 10.60 0.27 20.44
CA HIS A 123 10.40 -0.77 19.43
C HIS A 123 11.74 -1.14 18.75
N PRO A 124 12.07 -2.44 18.56
CA PRO A 124 13.36 -2.86 17.97
C PRO A 124 13.63 -2.31 16.58
N ILE A 125 12.57 -2.04 15.82
CA ILE A 125 12.65 -1.52 14.45
C ILE A 125 13.37 -0.16 14.37
N TRP A 126 13.33 0.62 15.47
CA TRP A 126 14.00 1.91 15.58
C TRP A 126 15.51 1.82 15.76
N GLN A 127 16.04 0.62 16.02
CA GLN A 127 17.49 0.38 16.10
C GLN A 127 18.15 0.31 14.72
N HIS A 128 17.36 0.24 13.65
CA HIS A 128 17.89 0.23 12.29
C HIS A 128 18.57 1.56 11.96
N SER A 129 19.74 1.52 11.32
CA SER A 129 20.58 2.69 11.04
C SER A 129 19.85 3.80 10.26
N PHE A 130 18.89 3.42 9.42
CA PHE A 130 17.98 4.34 8.72
C PHE A 130 17.30 5.37 9.65
N PHE A 131 16.84 4.95 10.82
CA PHE A 131 16.14 5.82 11.78
C PHE A 131 17.07 6.71 12.60
N SER A 132 18.36 6.41 12.54
CA SER A 132 19.41 7.22 13.17
C SER A 132 20.03 8.23 12.18
N ASP A 133 19.62 8.21 10.91
CA ASP A 133 20.14 9.11 9.88
C ASP A 133 19.66 10.56 10.10
N SER A 134 20.60 11.51 9.98
CA SER A 134 20.33 12.94 9.94
C SER A 134 19.29 13.35 8.89
N ALA A 135 19.26 12.68 7.74
CA ALA A 135 18.28 12.93 6.68
C ALA A 135 16.86 12.56 7.13
N TYR A 136 16.71 11.48 7.89
CA TYR A 136 15.43 11.05 8.45
C TYR A 136 14.94 12.02 9.54
N PHE A 137 15.81 12.44 10.45
CA PHE A 137 15.46 13.44 11.47
C PHE A 137 15.08 14.79 10.87
N SER A 138 15.71 15.18 9.76
CA SER A 138 15.38 16.40 9.03
C SER A 138 14.00 16.33 8.37
N PHE A 139 13.59 15.15 7.89
CA PHE A 139 12.24 14.89 7.36
C PHE A 139 11.18 14.83 8.45
N LYS A 140 11.51 14.27 9.63
CA LYS A 140 10.59 14.15 10.76
C LYS A 140 10.18 15.51 11.36
N ARG A 141 11.07 16.50 11.28
CA ARG A 141 10.92 17.83 11.90
C ARG A 141 9.76 18.64 11.32
#